data_AF-A0A1I2TBB7-F1
#
_entry.id   AF-A0A1I2TBB7-F1
#
_cell.length_a   1.000
_cell.length_b   1.000
_cell.length_c   1.000
_cell.angle_alpha   90.00
_cell.angle_beta   90.00
_cell.angle_gamma   90.00
#
_symmetry.space_group_name_H-M   'P 1'
#
loop_
_entity.id
_entity.type
_entity.pdbx_description
1 polymer ?
#
loop_
_entity_poly.entity_id
_entity_poly.type
_entity_poly.pdbx_seq_one_letter_code
_entity_poly.pdbx_strand_id
1 'polypeptide(L)' 'MGRKSKYSADFKLMIIHEAETLGITRTSRLYSISDHTIRT' A
#
# COMPACT_ATOMS: atom_id res chain seq x y z
N MET A 1 -14.11 -11.75 -17.03
CA MET A 1 -14.14 -10.37 -16.50
C MET A 1 -13.17 -10.30 -15.32
N GLY A 2 -12.11 -9.49 -15.41
CA GLY A 2 -11.02 -9.48 -14.44
C GLY A 2 -11.43 -8.99 -13.05
N ARG A 3 -10.91 -9.63 -12.00
CA ARG A 3 -11.15 -9.24 -10.61
C ARG A 3 -10.65 -7.81 -10.40
N LYS A 4 -11.56 -6.87 -10.08
CA LYS A 4 -11.16 -5.50 -9.73
C LYS A 4 -10.32 -5.54 -8.44
N SER A 5 -9.14 -4.91 -8.50
CA SER A 5 -8.29 -4.71 -7.33
C SER A 5 -9.04 -3.88 -6.29
N LYS A 6 -8.91 -4.23 -5.01
CA LYS A 6 -9.51 -3.51 -3.88
C LYS A 6 -9.04 -2.06 -3.78
N TYR A 7 -7.81 -1.80 -4.23
CA TYR A 7 -7.16 -0.50 -4.21
C TYR A 7 -6.94 0.01 -5.63
N SER A 8 -7.17 1.32 -5.84
CA SER A 8 -6.85 2.02 -7.08
C SER A 8 -5.34 2.05 -7.33
N ALA A 9 -4.94 2.30 -8.58
CA ALA A 9 -3.53 2.45 -8.94
C ALA A 9 -2.90 3.63 -8.17
N ASP A 10 -3.57 4.77 -8.13
CA ASP A 10 -3.08 5.98 -7.46
C ASP A 10 -2.85 5.76 -5.97
N PHE A 11 -3.78 5.06 -5.32
CA PHE A 11 -3.65 4.74 -3.90
C PHE A 11 -2.47 3.82 -3.61
N LYS A 12 -2.22 2.83 -4.47
CA LYS A 12 -1.04 1.95 -4.32
C LYS A 12 0.25 2.74 -4.47
N LEU A 13 0.34 3.61 -5.48
CA LEU A 13 1.52 4.46 -5.69
C LEU A 13 1.78 5.38 -4.51
N MET A 14 0.73 6.01 -3.98
CA MET A 14 0.82 6.86 -2.79
C MET A 14 1.40 6.09 -1.61
N ILE A 15 0.89 4.88 -1.33
CA ILE A 15 1.33 4.09 -0.19
C ILE A 15 2.76 3.57 -0.35
N ILE A 16 3.18 3.20 -1.56
CA ILE A 16 4.58 2.80 -1.82
C ILE A 16 5.52 3.96 -1.51
N HIS A 17 5.24 5.15 -2.06
CA HIS A 17 6.07 6.32 -1.84
C HIS A 17 6.13 6.75 -0.37
N GLU A 18 4.99 6.66 0.33
CA GLU A 18 4.93 6.97 1.74
C GLU A 18 5.64 5.92 2.60
N ALA A 19 5.64 4.65 2.19
CA ALA A 19 6.42 3.60 2.83
C ALA A 19 7.94 3.76 2.61
N GLU A 20 8.38 4.30 1.47
CA GLU A 20 9.79 4.68 1.26
C GLU A 20 10.23 5.80 2.21
N THR A 21 9.31 6.72 2.54
CA THR A 21 9.61 7.89 3.39
C THR A 21 9.49 7.58 4.89
N LEU A 22 8.40 6.93 5.31
CA LEU A 22 8.06 6.71 6.72
C LEU A 22 8.41 5.30 7.22
N GLY A 23 8.71 4.38 6.29
CA GLY A 23 8.96 2.97 6.56
C GLY A 23 7.70 2.10 6.50
N ILE A 24 7.85 0.89 5.94
CA ILE A 24 6.77 -0.08 5.68
C ILE A 24 5.93 -0.38 6.93
N THR A 25 6.55 -0.62 8.08
CA THR A 25 5.83 -0.97 9.33
C THR A 25 4.92 0.17 9.80
N ARG A 26 5.35 1.42 9.63
CA ARG A 26 4.59 2.59 10.06
C ARG A 26 3.44 2.84 9.11
N THR A 27 3.69 2.79 7.81
CA THR A 27 2.66 2.93 6.76
C THR A 27 1.63 1.81 6.82
N SER A 28 2.06 0.57 7.08
CA SER A 28 1.19 -0.59 7.32
C SER A 28 0.18 -0.33 8.45
N ARG A 29 0.64 0.22 9.57
CA ARG A 29 -0.23 0.56 10.72
C ARG A 29 -1.17 1.73 10.40
N LEU A 30 -0.67 2.77 9.73
CA LEU A 30 -1.45 3.96 9.36
C LEU A 30 -2.68 3.61 8.51
N TYR A 31 -2.49 2.75 7.51
CA TYR A 31 -3.55 2.40 6.56
C TYR A 31 -4.25 1.07 6.89
N SER A 32 -3.84 0.38 7.97
CA SER A 32 -4.30 -0.98 8.30
C SER A 32 -4.18 -1.94 7.10
N ILE A 33 -3.00 -1.92 6.45
CA ILE A 33 -2.66 -2.75 5.30
C ILE A 33 -1.47 -3.63 5.66
N SER A 34 -1.47 -4.90 5.26
CA SER A 34 -0.35 -5.81 5.54
C SER A 34 0.93 -5.33 4.86
N ASP A 35 2.06 -5.50 5.54
CA ASP A 35 3.38 -5.17 5.00
C ASP A 35 3.70 -5.91 3.69
N HIS A 36 3.20 -7.14 3.54
CA HIS A 36 3.28 -7.87 2.28
C HIS A 36 2.60 -7.12 1.12
N THR A 37 1.44 -6.53 1.36
CA THR A 37 0.68 -5.78 0.35
C THR A 37 1.38 -4.48 -0.06
N ILE A 38 2.17 -3.87 0.83
CA ILE A 38 2.96 -2.67 0.50
C ILE A 38 4.18 -3.03 -0.36
N ARG A 39 4.72 -4.25 -0.21
CA ARG A 39 5.88 -4.73 -0.96
C ARG A 39 5.54 -5.32 -2.34
N THR A 40 4.26 -5.53 -2.66
CA THR A 40 3.79 -6.24 -3.85
C THR A 40 3.10 -5.29 -4.82
#